data_AF-A0A8B7PJL4-F1
#
_entry.id   AF-A0A8B7PJL4-F1
#
_cell.length_a   1.000
_cell.length_b   1.000
_cell.length_c   1.000
_cell.angle_alpha   90.00
_cell.angle_beta   90.00
_cell.angle_gamma   90.00
#
_symmetry.space_group_name_H-M   'P 1'
#
loop_
_entity.id
_entity.type
_entity.pdbx_description
1 polymer ?
#
loop_
_entity_poly.entity_id
_entity_poly.type
_entity_poly.pdbx_seq_one_letter_code
_entity_poly.pdbx_strand_id
1 'polypeptide(L)'
;MMESILAQVSSILNPGKNFKVKNPAQGNDGSLVMACLQVIPADCSRLKGLDLLQQSLVHHWLTYLQLHLAHCTSLQEFLGKLQYVNKELSNRDYLCGFSLTVADLLFFLLLQPFVTTWTYHQKERLCNISRWYNCVQSCGYFDNAKKQPIKFSRSLLYLDDTINIV
;
A
#
# COMPACT_ATOMS: atom_id res chain seq x y z
N MET A 1 -5.28 9.31 10.82
CA MET A 1 -4.96 8.92 9.43
C MET A 1 -5.34 7.46 9.16
N MET A 2 -4.75 6.48 9.85
CA MET A 2 -4.99 5.06 9.58
C MET A 2 -6.45 4.61 9.73
N GLU A 3 -7.20 5.11 10.72
CA GLU A 3 -8.64 4.82 10.86
C GLU A 3 -9.47 5.24 9.64
N SER A 4 -9.14 6.39 9.05
CA SER A 4 -9.81 6.87 7.82
C SER A 4 -9.47 5.99 6.62
N ILE A 5 -8.23 5.47 6.56
CA ILE A 5 -7.81 4.54 5.51
C ILE A 5 -8.53 3.20 5.70
N LEU A 6 -8.63 2.70 6.93
CA LEU A 6 -9.36 1.46 7.25
C LEU A 6 -10.85 1.57 6.84
N ALA A 7 -11.49 2.71 7.10
CA ALA A 7 -12.85 2.97 6.64
C ALA A 7 -12.96 2.96 5.11
N GLN A 8 -11.97 3.50 4.40
CA GLN A 8 -11.92 3.43 2.93
C GLN A 8 -11.75 2.00 2.43
N VAL A 9 -10.83 1.21 3.02
CA VAL A 9 -10.68 -0.22 2.70
C VAL A 9 -12.00 -0.96 2.92
N SER A 10 -12.71 -0.68 4.01
CA SER A 10 -14.01 -1.30 4.27
C SER A 10 -15.07 -0.90 3.26
N SER A 11 -15.10 0.36 2.83
CA SER A 11 -16.05 0.83 1.81
C SER A 11 -15.77 0.17 0.45
N ILE A 12 -14.49 0.00 0.10
CA ILE A 12 -14.06 -0.67 -1.13
C ILE A 12 -14.44 -2.15 -1.13
N LEU A 13 -14.20 -2.85 -0.02
CA LEU A 13 -14.45 -4.29 0.07
C LEU A 13 -15.91 -4.65 0.38
N ASN A 14 -16.66 -3.76 1.03
CA ASN A 14 -18.04 -3.97 1.43
C ASN A 14 -18.89 -2.72 1.12
N PRO A 15 -19.21 -2.47 -0.16
CA PRO A 15 -20.06 -1.34 -0.52
C PRO A 15 -21.43 -1.49 0.17
N GLY A 16 -21.76 -0.57 1.07
CA GLY A 16 -23.05 -0.53 1.78
C GLY A 16 -23.08 -1.01 3.23
N LYS A 17 -21.97 -1.50 3.81
CA LYS A 17 -21.90 -1.81 5.25
C LYS A 17 -21.22 -0.68 6.03
N ASN A 18 -21.91 -0.12 7.03
CA ASN A 18 -21.32 0.81 7.98
C ASN A 18 -20.37 0.06 8.93
N PHE A 19 -19.08 0.08 8.63
CA PHE A 19 -18.06 -0.47 9.53
C PHE A 19 -17.88 0.45 10.73
N LYS A 20 -18.39 0.03 11.89
CA LYS A 20 -18.07 0.66 13.17
C LYS A 20 -16.76 0.05 13.65
N VAL A 21 -15.67 0.81 13.57
CA VAL A 21 -14.42 0.47 14.27
C VAL A 21 -14.78 0.36 15.75
N LYS A 22 -14.70 -0.85 16.33
CA LYS A 22 -14.89 -1.00 17.78
C LYS A 22 -13.73 -0.27 18.46
N ASN A 23 -14.06 0.62 19.40
CA ASN A 23 -13.07 1.37 20.17
C ASN A 23 -12.00 0.41 20.72
N PRO A 24 -10.70 0.72 20.59
CA PRO A 24 -9.60 -0.17 21.01
C PRO A 24 -9.48 -0.34 22.55
N ALA A 25 -10.47 0.12 23.32
CA ALA A 25 -10.42 0.21 24.77
C ALA A 25 -11.07 -0.98 25.52
N GLN A 26 -11.47 -2.06 24.85
CA GLN A 26 -11.98 -3.26 25.53
C GLN A 26 -11.17 -4.49 25.15
N GLY A 27 -10.20 -4.79 26.03
CA GLY A 27 -9.35 -5.96 26.16
C GLY A 27 -9.52 -7.10 25.15
N ASN A 28 -8.64 -7.11 24.13
CA ASN A 28 -7.70 -8.18 23.80
C ASN A 28 -6.99 -7.75 22.51
N ASP A 29 -5.70 -7.39 22.56
CA ASP A 29 -4.80 -7.25 21.41
C ASP A 29 -5.38 -6.63 20.11
N GLY A 30 -6.16 -5.54 20.25
CA GLY A 30 -6.86 -4.87 19.16
C GLY A 30 -5.94 -4.04 18.27
N SER A 31 -4.92 -4.67 17.68
CA SER A 31 -4.03 -4.04 16.70
C SER A 31 -4.81 -3.72 15.43
N LEU A 32 -4.48 -2.60 14.78
CA LEU A 32 -5.07 -2.19 13.50
C LEU A 32 -4.89 -3.27 12.41
N VAL A 33 -3.86 -4.10 12.54
CA VAL A 33 -3.66 -5.32 11.73
C VAL A 33 -4.89 -6.25 11.81
N MET A 34 -5.39 -6.53 13.01
CA MET A 34 -6.56 -7.39 13.19
C MET A 34 -7.83 -6.72 12.67
N ALA A 35 -7.95 -5.40 12.86
CA ALA A 35 -9.07 -4.64 12.31
C ALA A 35 -9.11 -4.71 10.76
N CYS A 36 -7.96 -4.53 10.09
CA CYS A 36 -7.83 -4.71 8.64
C CYS A 36 -8.26 -6.11 8.18
N LEU A 37 -7.85 -7.16 8.89
CA LEU A 37 -8.18 -8.53 8.52
C LEU A 37 -9.66 -8.89 8.74
N GLN A 38 -10.31 -8.27 9.72
CA GLN A 38 -11.74 -8.45 10.02
C GLN A 38 -12.66 -7.78 8.98
N VAL A 39 -12.19 -6.72 8.31
CA VAL A 39 -12.95 -6.02 7.26
C VAL A 39 -13.14 -6.89 6.01
N ILE A 40 -12.25 -7.86 5.78
CA ILE A 40 -12.26 -8.66 4.56
C ILE A 40 -13.46 -9.63 4.56
N PRO A 41 -14.37 -9.54 3.57
CA PRO A 41 -15.51 -10.45 3.47
C PRO A 41 -15.06 -11.87 3.13
N ALA A 42 -15.91 -12.86 3.42
CA ALA A 42 -15.62 -14.27 3.15
C ALA A 42 -15.31 -14.54 1.66
N ASP A 43 -16.02 -13.85 0.77
CA ASP A 43 -15.86 -13.97 -0.70
C ASP A 43 -14.49 -13.43 -1.19
N CYS A 44 -13.81 -12.62 -0.39
CA CYS A 44 -12.49 -12.06 -0.67
C CYS A 44 -11.41 -12.64 0.25
N SER A 45 -11.60 -13.87 0.75
CA SER A 45 -10.65 -14.55 1.65
C SER A 45 -9.21 -14.56 1.13
N ARG A 46 -9.01 -14.61 -0.19
CA ARG A 46 -7.69 -14.49 -0.85
C ARG A 46 -6.88 -13.26 -0.42
N LEU A 47 -7.55 -12.16 -0.04
CA LEU A 47 -6.88 -10.92 0.38
C LEU A 47 -6.16 -11.07 1.73
N LYS A 48 -6.49 -12.11 2.51
CA LYS A 48 -5.78 -12.47 3.75
C LYS A 48 -4.47 -13.22 3.46
N GLY A 49 -4.29 -13.72 2.25
CA GLY A 49 -3.21 -14.63 1.86
C GLY A 49 -3.71 -16.07 1.72
N LEU A 50 -3.20 -16.76 0.69
CA LEU A 50 -3.62 -18.11 0.29
C LEU A 50 -2.98 -19.22 1.13
N ASP A 51 -1.77 -18.98 1.63
CA ASP A 51 -1.01 -19.90 2.47
C ASP A 51 -0.46 -19.20 3.72
N LEU A 52 0.16 -19.96 4.62
CA LEU A 52 0.70 -19.43 5.87
C LEU A 52 1.82 -18.40 5.65
N LEU A 53 2.63 -18.58 4.60
CA LEU A 53 3.72 -17.65 4.28
C LEU A 53 3.14 -16.31 3.86
N GLN A 54 2.17 -16.32 2.94
CA GLN A 54 1.53 -15.12 2.44
C GLN A 54 0.72 -14.43 3.54
N GLN A 55 0.02 -15.18 4.40
CA GLN A 55 -0.65 -14.62 5.57
C GLN A 55 0.36 -13.94 6.50
N SER A 56 1.49 -14.58 6.79
CA SER A 56 2.55 -13.98 7.62
C SER A 56 3.12 -12.70 7.00
N LEU A 57 3.30 -12.67 5.67
CA LEU A 57 3.72 -11.47 4.94
C LEU A 57 2.66 -10.37 5.01
N VAL A 58 1.37 -10.70 4.91
CA VAL A 58 0.28 -9.73 5.09
C VAL A 58 0.36 -9.11 6.48
N HIS A 59 0.47 -9.92 7.53
CA HIS A 59 0.63 -9.42 8.90
C HIS A 59 1.87 -8.52 9.05
N HIS A 60 3.00 -8.95 8.51
CA HIS A 60 4.25 -8.18 8.51
C HIS A 60 4.06 -6.81 7.86
N TRP A 61 3.53 -6.76 6.64
CA TRP A 61 3.35 -5.51 5.91
C TRP A 61 2.34 -4.59 6.58
N LEU A 62 1.20 -5.09 7.05
CA LEU A 62 0.24 -4.27 7.79
C LEU A 62 0.88 -3.64 9.03
N THR A 63 1.71 -4.40 9.74
CA THR A 63 2.46 -3.92 10.91
C THR A 63 3.50 -2.87 10.51
N TYR A 64 4.26 -3.12 9.44
CA TYR A 64 5.25 -2.18 8.94
C TYR A 64 4.62 -0.84 8.52
N LEU A 65 3.53 -0.88 7.77
CA LEU A 65 2.81 0.31 7.32
C LEU A 65 2.30 1.14 8.52
N GLN A 66 1.74 0.47 9.52
CA GLN A 66 1.26 1.11 10.75
C GLN A 66 2.41 1.74 11.53
N LEU A 67 3.49 1.00 11.80
CA LEU A 67 4.57 1.48 12.68
C LEU A 67 5.49 2.50 12.01
N HIS A 68 5.74 2.36 10.70
CA HIS A 68 6.81 3.11 10.03
C HIS A 68 6.32 4.16 9.05
N LEU A 69 5.18 3.98 8.39
CA LEU A 69 4.70 4.95 7.40
C LEU A 69 3.61 5.88 7.94
N ALA A 70 2.78 5.40 8.88
CA ALA A 70 1.71 6.22 9.44
C ALA A 70 2.18 7.34 10.37
N HIS A 71 3.42 7.24 10.88
CA HIS A 71 3.98 8.15 11.89
C HIS A 71 5.15 9.01 11.39
N CYS A 72 5.41 9.03 10.07
CA CYS A 72 6.45 9.89 9.52
C CYS A 72 6.12 11.37 9.78
N THR A 73 7.10 12.11 10.28
CA THR A 73 6.97 13.53 10.61
C THR A 73 7.36 14.45 9.47
N SER A 74 8.09 13.92 8.47
CA SER A 74 8.54 14.65 7.29
C SER A 74 8.41 13.82 6.01
N LEU A 75 8.32 14.52 4.87
CA LEU A 75 8.31 13.87 3.56
C LEU A 75 9.62 13.12 3.26
N GLN A 76 10.76 13.65 3.74
CA GLN A 76 12.05 13.01 3.54
C GLN A 76 12.16 11.69 4.30
N GLU A 77 11.67 11.65 5.55
CA GLU A 77 11.59 10.41 6.33
C GLU A 77 10.69 9.38 5.63
N PHE A 78 9.52 9.81 5.17
CA PHE A 78 8.59 8.97 4.43
C PHE A 78 9.22 8.39 3.16
N LEU A 79 9.87 9.22 2.33
CA LEU A 79 10.60 8.77 1.14
C LEU A 79 11.74 7.80 1.48
N GLY A 80 12.45 8.02 2.60
CA GLY A 80 13.48 7.11 3.08
C GLY A 80 12.92 5.72 3.44
N LYS A 81 11.76 5.66 4.10
CA LYS A 81 11.08 4.39 4.38
C LYS A 81 10.54 3.72 3.11
N LEU A 82 10.10 4.51 2.12
CA LEU A 82 9.68 3.97 0.83
C LEU A 82 10.82 3.32 0.04
N GLN A 83 12.08 3.71 0.25
CA GLN A 83 13.20 3.03 -0.40
C GLN A 83 13.29 1.55 0.00
N TYR A 84 13.01 1.22 1.27
CA TYR A 84 12.93 -0.16 1.73
C TYR A 84 11.82 -0.92 0.99
N VAL A 85 10.62 -0.34 0.91
CA VAL A 85 9.49 -0.96 0.20
C VAL A 85 9.78 -1.13 -1.29
N ASN A 86 10.43 -0.13 -1.91
CA ASN A 86 10.83 -0.18 -3.32
C ASN A 86 11.83 -1.31 -3.59
N LYS A 87 12.75 -1.56 -2.65
CA LYS A 87 13.68 -2.69 -2.75
C LYS A 87 12.94 -4.03 -2.65
N GLU A 88 12.02 -4.17 -1.68
CA GLU A 88 11.24 -5.40 -1.52
C GLU A 88 10.36 -5.72 -2.73
N LEU A 89 9.82 -4.69 -3.41
CA LEU A 89 9.02 -4.82 -4.63
C LEU A 89 9.84 -5.06 -5.91
N SER A 90 11.17 -5.11 -5.83
CA SER A 90 12.03 -5.37 -7.01
C SER A 90 11.78 -6.75 -7.61
N ASN A 91 11.51 -7.75 -6.76
CA ASN A 91 11.33 -9.14 -7.16
C ASN A 91 9.90 -9.66 -6.91
N ARG A 92 8.94 -8.76 -6.64
CA ARG A 92 7.56 -9.14 -6.31
C ARG A 92 6.57 -8.22 -7.01
N ASP A 93 5.49 -8.76 -7.55
CA ASP A 93 4.44 -7.94 -8.19
C ASP A 93 3.59 -7.19 -7.17
N TYR A 94 3.44 -7.76 -5.99
CA TYR A 94 2.70 -7.25 -4.84
C TYR A 94 3.54 -7.39 -3.57
N LEU A 95 3.16 -6.72 -2.49
CA LEU A 95 3.90 -6.76 -1.23
C LEU A 95 4.11 -8.19 -0.72
N CYS A 96 3.08 -9.03 -0.89
CA CYS A 96 3.05 -10.40 -0.42
C CYS A 96 3.29 -11.44 -1.54
N GLY A 97 4.04 -11.08 -2.60
CA GLY A 97 4.44 -11.98 -3.68
C GLY A 97 3.74 -11.66 -5.00
N PHE A 98 3.02 -12.64 -5.56
CA PHE A 98 2.41 -12.56 -6.90
C PHE A 98 0.89 -12.35 -6.90
N SER A 99 0.27 -12.26 -5.71
CA SER A 99 -1.16 -12.05 -5.56
C SER A 99 -1.45 -10.76 -4.80
N LEU A 100 -2.47 -10.02 -5.24
CA LEU A 100 -2.98 -8.84 -4.55
C LEU A 100 -3.55 -9.23 -3.17
N THR A 101 -3.14 -8.52 -2.13
CA THR A 101 -3.61 -8.71 -0.76
C THR A 101 -4.16 -7.43 -0.14
N VAL A 102 -4.73 -7.52 1.07
CA VAL A 102 -5.19 -6.32 1.80
C VAL A 102 -4.04 -5.36 2.12
N ALA A 103 -2.81 -5.87 2.26
CA ALA A 103 -1.63 -5.04 2.48
C ALA A 103 -1.41 -4.07 1.30
N ASP A 104 -1.61 -4.55 0.07
CA ASP A 104 -1.49 -3.73 -1.13
C ASP A 104 -2.57 -2.64 -1.19
N LEU A 105 -3.82 -2.99 -0.88
CA LEU A 105 -4.92 -2.04 -0.86
C LEU A 105 -4.70 -0.94 0.18
N LEU A 106 -4.24 -1.31 1.39
CA LEU A 106 -3.94 -0.38 2.46
C LEU A 106 -2.77 0.54 2.08
N PHE A 107 -1.69 -0.05 1.56
CA PHE A 107 -0.53 0.73 1.14
C PHE A 107 -0.88 1.69 0.00
N PHE A 108 -1.71 1.27 -0.95
CA PHE A 108 -2.14 2.09 -2.07
C PHE A 108 -2.86 3.34 -1.59
N LEU A 109 -3.83 3.18 -0.70
CA LEU A 109 -4.58 4.30 -0.12
C LEU A 109 -3.69 5.22 0.73
N LEU A 110 -2.75 4.66 1.49
CA LEU A 110 -1.78 5.43 2.27
C LEU A 110 -0.88 6.27 1.38
N LEU A 111 -0.46 5.72 0.23
CA LEU A 111 0.50 6.33 -0.68
C LEU A 111 -0.17 7.34 -1.64
N GLN A 112 -1.45 7.15 -1.92
CA GLN A 112 -2.23 7.95 -2.87
C GLN A 112 -2.08 9.48 -2.74
N PRO A 113 -2.19 10.11 -1.55
CA PRO A 113 -2.04 11.57 -1.43
C PRO A 113 -0.62 12.07 -1.74
N PHE A 114 0.39 11.20 -1.67
CA PHE A 114 1.78 11.55 -1.93
C PHE A 114 2.15 11.35 -3.40
N VAL A 115 1.75 10.24 -4.02
CA VAL A 115 2.13 9.93 -5.41
C VAL A 115 1.56 10.96 -6.41
N THR A 116 0.43 11.59 -6.08
CA THR A 116 -0.13 12.68 -6.89
C THR A 116 0.75 13.93 -6.93
N THR A 117 1.62 14.12 -5.93
CA THR A 117 2.55 15.27 -5.85
C THR A 117 3.96 14.92 -6.32
N TRP A 118 4.23 13.66 -6.67
CA TRP A 118 5.57 13.24 -7.07
C TRP A 118 6.00 13.80 -8.42
N THR A 119 7.24 14.25 -8.46
CA THR A 119 7.93 14.60 -9.70
C THR A 119 8.25 13.35 -10.52
N TYR A 120 8.53 13.52 -11.81
CA TYR A 120 9.00 12.42 -12.65
C TYR A 120 10.27 11.76 -12.08
N HIS A 121 11.19 12.57 -11.55
CA HIS A 121 12.40 12.06 -10.90
C HIS A 121 12.11 11.18 -9.68
N GLN A 122 11.15 11.56 -8.83
CA GLN A 122 10.75 10.73 -7.69
C GLN A 122 10.10 9.41 -8.13
N LYS A 123 9.22 9.46 -9.15
CA LYS A 123 8.59 8.27 -9.73
C LYS A 123 9.63 7.30 -10.32
N GLU A 124 10.68 7.83 -10.94
CA GLU A 124 11.77 7.05 -11.53
C GLU A 124 12.67 6.44 -10.44
N ARG A 125 13.06 7.20 -9.42
CA ARG A 125 13.84 6.68 -8.28
C ARG A 125 13.11 5.59 -7.48
N LEU A 126 11.77 5.65 -7.44
CA LEU A 126 10.92 4.64 -6.81
C LEU A 126 10.20 3.79 -7.87
N CYS A 127 10.94 3.33 -8.88
CA CYS A 127 10.39 2.64 -10.07
C CYS A 127 9.56 1.40 -9.73
N ASN A 128 9.95 0.60 -8.74
CA ASN A 128 9.21 -0.61 -8.37
C ASN A 128 7.89 -0.27 -7.69
N ILE A 129 7.87 0.78 -6.87
CA ILE A 129 6.63 1.33 -6.32
C ILE A 129 5.77 1.92 -7.43
N SER A 130 6.34 2.67 -8.36
CA SER A 130 5.61 3.22 -9.52
C SER A 130 4.95 2.12 -10.35
N ARG A 131 5.69 1.03 -10.64
CA ARG A 131 5.17 -0.16 -11.32
C ARG A 131 4.04 -0.81 -10.53
N TRP A 132 4.29 -1.11 -9.25
CA TRP A 132 3.30 -1.72 -8.36
C TRP A 132 2.04 -0.86 -8.24
N TYR A 133 2.16 0.46 -8.07
CA TYR A 133 1.05 1.39 -7.95
C TYR A 133 0.21 1.38 -9.24
N ASN A 134 0.87 1.35 -10.40
CA ASN A 134 0.18 1.22 -11.69
C ASN A 134 -0.57 -0.12 -11.81
N CYS A 135 -0.04 -1.23 -11.27
CA CYS A 135 -0.74 -2.51 -11.23
C CYS A 135 -1.96 -2.47 -10.30
N VAL A 136 -1.82 -1.89 -9.09
CA VAL A 136 -2.89 -1.83 -8.10
C VAL A 136 -4.00 -0.86 -8.53
N GLN A 137 -3.70 0.29 -9.13
CA GLN A 137 -4.76 1.20 -9.61
C GLN A 137 -5.64 0.57 -10.70
N SER A 138 -5.18 -0.48 -11.39
CA SER A 138 -5.90 -1.17 -12.46
C SER A 138 -6.60 -2.46 -12.01
N CYS A 139 -6.59 -2.81 -10.72
CA CYS A 139 -7.10 -4.09 -10.22
C CYS A 139 -8.64 -4.15 -10.00
N GLY A 140 -9.39 -3.12 -10.43
CA GLY A 140 -10.86 -3.06 -10.35
C GLY A 140 -11.43 -2.61 -9.00
N TYR A 141 -10.70 -2.82 -7.90
CA TYR A 141 -11.16 -2.44 -6.55
C TYR A 141 -11.39 -0.93 -6.36
N PHE A 142 -10.76 -0.10 -7.18
CA PHE A 142 -10.79 1.36 -7.05
C PHE A 142 -11.62 2.06 -8.14
N ASP A 143 -12.30 1.31 -9.02
CA ASP A 143 -13.02 1.86 -10.19
C ASP A 143 -14.10 2.87 -9.77
N ASN A 144 -14.75 2.62 -8.63
CA ASN A 144 -15.79 3.49 -8.08
C ASN A 144 -15.26 4.81 -7.49
N ALA A 145 -13.94 4.96 -7.32
CA ALA A 145 -13.35 6.11 -6.64
C ALA A 145 -13.34 7.41 -7.47
N LYS A 146 -13.81 7.40 -8.73
CA LYS A 146 -13.86 8.56 -9.66
C LYS A 146 -12.57 9.39 -9.74
N LYS A 147 -11.41 8.78 -9.51
CA LYS A 147 -10.09 9.43 -9.56
C LYS A 147 -9.41 9.10 -10.88
N GLN A 148 -8.81 10.11 -11.51
CA GLN A 148 -8.01 9.92 -12.72
C GLN A 148 -6.79 9.05 -12.38
N PRO A 149 -6.49 8.00 -13.16
CA PRO A 149 -5.34 7.14 -12.90
C PRO A 149 -4.04 7.90 -13.07
N ILE A 150 -3.07 7.64 -12.19
CA ILE A 150 -1.78 8.30 -12.25
C ILE A 150 -0.97 7.65 -13.37
N LYS A 151 -0.46 8.48 -14.29
CA LYS A 151 0.44 8.02 -15.36
C LYS A 151 1.88 7.98 -14.87
N PHE A 152 2.58 6.94 -15.29
CA PHE A 152 4.01 6.73 -15.05
C PHE A 152 4.74 6.57 -16.39
N SER A 153 5.91 7.19 -16.50
CA SER A 153 6.79 6.97 -17.66
C SER A 153 7.42 5.59 -17.56
N ARG A 154 7.60 4.93 -18.71
CA ARG A 154 8.40 3.70 -18.84
C ARG A 154 9.81 3.97 -19.36
N SER A 155 10.04 5.17 -19.91
CA SER A 155 11.34 5.62 -20.38
C SER A 155 12.08 6.28 -19.23
N LEU A 156 13.38 5.99 -19.10
CA LEU A 156 14.28 6.73 -18.22
C LEU A 156 14.38 8.16 -18.73
N LEU A 157 14.02 9.11 -17.86
CA LEU A 157 14.08 10.53 -18.13
C LEU A 157 15.34 11.15 -17.54
N TYR A 158 15.94 10.49 -16.54
CA TYR A 158 17.14 10.93 -15.87
C TYR A 158 18.21 9.85 -16.04
N LEU A 159 19.34 10.20 -16.65
CA LEU A 159 20.51 9.34 -16.63
C LEU A 159 21.14 9.46 -15.24
N ASP A 160 21.52 8.33 -14.66
CA ASP A 160 22.14 8.27 -13.34
C ASP A 160 23.37 9.21 -13.32
N ASP A 161 23.41 10.21 -12.42
CA ASP A 161 24.54 11.15 -12.23
C ASP A 161 25.82 10.45 -11.70
N THR A 162 25.92 9.12 -11.83
CA THR A 162 27.05 8.30 -11.36
C THR A 162 28.03 7.90 -12.45
N ILE A 163 27.91 8.41 -13.68
CA ILE A 163 29.00 8.32 -14.67
C ILE A 163 29.99 9.48 -14.42
N ASN A 164 30.69 9.42 -13.28
CA ASN A 164 32.01 10.01 -13.19
C ASN A 164 32.99 9.02 -13.82
N ILE A 165 33.27 9.22 -15.11
CA ILE A 165 34.43 8.65 -15.77
C ILE A 165 35.66 9.27 -15.10
N VAL A 166 36.39 8.46 -14.34
CA VAL A 166 37.81 8.69 -14.05
C VAL A 166 38.61 7.91 -15.09
#